data_AF-E0S609-F1
#
_entry.id   AF-E0S609-F1
#
_cell.length_a   1.000
_cell.length_b   1.000
_cell.length_c   1.000
_cell.angle_alpha   90.00
_cell.angle_beta   90.00
_cell.angle_gamma   90.00
#
_symmetry.space_group_name_H-M   'P 1'
#
loop_
_entity.id
_entity.type
_entity.pdbx_description
1 polymer ?
#
loop_
_entity_poly.entity_id
_entity_poly.type
_entity_poly.pdbx_seq_one_letter_code
_entity_poly.pdbx_strand_id
1 'polypeptide(L)'
;MVEIIDKIREIKYADEMDYIVEGLVNNEIEESLRLILDLTNDEKFKSYMKESRYLDEIIQVISEKGVLETTSGMVLEILSRTFNPYSLVDFKGLFKVLAMAFNRCEVENISAESSICVQREANFITEILEKIPIKWYSKFSNHTELRKVVFSLQMCTSRKVIEWNKFLISLLMKHPELGIIDDFASILLKKGRNYEVIANYTMFRENAEKLFLSENFRQCLRRVVIKEFIKDKDYKRPRYMLKGLTPKSLVLPVPETKKKESLGGIEKDSKSLSRKRFLIIILINLLFRDFHLDIPLSLIERAYYSVDEITRCYIAILLLSIEYSEKNTVQSIHVEDLKKDARHLLSISNTCLCEEILNRLIKISS
;
A
#
# COMPACT_ATOMS: atom_id res chain seq x y z
N MET A 1 -0.32 -11.53 -50.08
CA MET A 1 -1.53 -12.37 -49.91
C MET A 1 -1.96 -12.42 -48.45
N VAL A 2 -1.05 -12.70 -47.50
CA VAL A 2 -1.29 -12.60 -46.04
C VAL A 2 -1.77 -11.19 -45.64
N GLU A 3 -1.07 -10.13 -46.05
CA GLU A 3 -1.49 -8.74 -45.78
C GLU A 3 -2.87 -8.35 -46.33
N ILE A 4 -3.31 -8.95 -47.44
CA ILE A 4 -4.64 -8.68 -48.03
C ILE A 4 -5.72 -9.40 -47.22
N ILE A 5 -5.45 -10.63 -46.78
CA ILE A 5 -6.35 -11.41 -45.91
C ILE A 5 -6.51 -10.72 -44.55
N ASP A 6 -5.43 -10.14 -44.01
CA ASP A 6 -5.47 -9.41 -42.74
C ASP A 6 -6.29 -8.11 -42.86
N LYS A 7 -6.10 -7.33 -43.94
CA LYS A 7 -6.93 -6.13 -44.20
C LYS A 7 -8.42 -6.43 -44.36
N ILE A 8 -8.78 -7.51 -45.06
CA ILE A 8 -10.19 -7.90 -45.23
C ILE A 8 -10.82 -8.29 -43.88
N ARG A 9 -10.05 -8.90 -42.97
CA ARG A 9 -10.53 -9.23 -41.63
C ARG A 9 -10.72 -7.98 -40.77
N GLU A 10 -9.78 -7.04 -40.83
CA GLU A 10 -9.91 -5.76 -40.12
C GLU A 10 -11.17 -4.99 -40.54
N ILE A 11 -11.48 -4.96 -41.84
CA ILE A 11 -12.72 -4.35 -42.34
C ILE A 11 -13.95 -5.04 -41.75
N LYS A 12 -13.98 -6.38 -41.73
CA LYS A 12 -15.10 -7.12 -41.14
C LYS A 12 -15.25 -6.84 -39.64
N TYR A 13 -14.16 -6.79 -38.89
CA TYR A 13 -14.20 -6.44 -37.48
C TYR A 13 -14.66 -5.00 -37.25
N ALA A 14 -14.32 -4.06 -38.15
CA ALA A 14 -14.82 -2.69 -38.09
C ALA A 14 -16.35 -2.64 -38.31
N ASP A 15 -16.85 -3.32 -39.35
CA ASP A 15 -18.29 -3.40 -39.64
C ASP A 15 -19.07 -4.02 -38.47
N GLU A 16 -18.56 -5.10 -37.88
CA GLU A 16 -19.15 -5.74 -36.71
C GLU A 16 -19.15 -4.82 -35.49
N MET A 17 -18.05 -4.09 -35.25
CA MET A 17 -17.95 -3.18 -34.12
C MET A 17 -18.82 -1.93 -34.28
N ASP A 18 -18.98 -1.39 -35.49
CA ASP A 18 -19.89 -0.29 -35.75
C ASP A 18 -21.34 -0.68 -35.42
N TYR A 19 -21.77 -1.89 -35.81
CA TYR A 19 -23.08 -2.44 -35.44
C TYR A 19 -23.24 -2.60 -33.92
N ILE A 20 -22.23 -3.15 -33.24
CA ILE A 20 -22.23 -3.34 -31.78
C ILE A 20 -22.31 -2.00 -31.05
N VAL A 21 -21.55 -0.99 -31.48
CA VAL A 21 -21.56 0.34 -30.86
C VAL A 21 -22.92 1.00 -31.04
N GLU A 22 -23.56 0.86 -32.21
CA GLU A 22 -24.93 1.33 -32.42
C GLU A 22 -25.92 0.65 -31.44
N GLY A 23 -25.79 -0.67 -31.24
CA GLY A 23 -26.56 -1.41 -30.23
C GLY A 23 -26.35 -0.88 -28.80
N LEU A 24 -25.10 -0.62 -28.40
CA LEU A 24 -24.77 -0.01 -27.10
C LEU A 24 -25.45 1.36 -26.95
N VAL A 25 -25.48 2.18 -28.00
CA VAL A 25 -26.13 3.51 -28.02
C VAL A 25 -27.66 3.39 -28.02
N ASN A 26 -28.24 2.31 -28.54
CA ASN A 26 -29.69 2.07 -28.59
C ASN A 26 -30.24 1.28 -27.37
N ASN A 27 -29.45 1.15 -26.30
CA ASN A 27 -29.80 0.44 -25.04
C ASN A 27 -29.85 -1.08 -25.14
N GLU A 28 -29.27 -1.67 -26.19
CA GLU A 28 -29.10 -3.12 -26.33
C GLU A 28 -27.79 -3.58 -25.68
N ILE A 29 -27.54 -3.11 -24.45
CA ILE A 29 -26.22 -3.20 -23.80
C ILE A 29 -25.80 -4.66 -23.60
N GLU A 30 -26.67 -5.50 -23.04
CA GLU A 30 -26.32 -6.88 -22.73
C GLU A 30 -26.02 -7.70 -23.99
N GLU A 31 -26.84 -7.57 -25.03
CA GLU A 31 -26.64 -8.30 -26.28
C GLU A 31 -25.37 -7.83 -27.00
N SER A 32 -25.14 -6.51 -27.04
CA SER A 32 -23.94 -5.93 -27.63
C SER A 32 -22.65 -6.41 -26.91
N LEU A 33 -22.67 -6.47 -25.58
CA LEU A 33 -21.54 -6.98 -24.80
C LEU A 33 -21.31 -8.48 -25.00
N ARG A 34 -22.38 -9.29 -25.14
CA ARG A 34 -22.27 -10.72 -25.47
C ARG A 34 -21.62 -10.93 -26.84
N LEU A 35 -22.03 -10.18 -27.85
CA LEU A 35 -21.41 -10.24 -29.18
C LEU A 35 -19.92 -9.93 -29.12
N ILE A 36 -19.51 -8.90 -28.37
CA ILE A 36 -18.09 -8.60 -28.17
C ILE A 36 -17.39 -9.79 -27.49
N LEU A 37 -17.96 -10.36 -26.43
CA LEU A 37 -17.36 -11.49 -25.72
C LEU A 37 -17.16 -12.69 -26.65
N ASP A 38 -18.13 -13.01 -27.50
CA ASP A 38 -18.02 -14.11 -28.46
C ASP A 38 -16.86 -13.87 -29.44
N LEU A 39 -16.70 -12.63 -29.92
CA LEU A 39 -15.59 -12.23 -30.79
C LEU A 39 -14.23 -12.24 -30.08
N THR A 40 -14.17 -11.99 -28.76
CA THR A 40 -12.89 -12.04 -28.01
C THR A 40 -12.27 -13.43 -27.91
N ASN A 41 -12.96 -14.48 -28.37
CA ASN A 41 -12.35 -15.80 -28.53
C ASN A 41 -11.37 -15.85 -29.72
N ASP A 42 -11.48 -14.92 -30.67
CA ASP A 42 -10.52 -14.74 -31.77
C ASP A 42 -9.34 -13.85 -31.32
N GLU A 43 -8.12 -14.41 -31.36
CA GLU A 43 -6.89 -13.68 -31.03
C GLU A 43 -6.61 -12.50 -31.97
N LYS A 44 -7.02 -12.59 -33.23
CA LYS A 44 -6.87 -11.48 -34.19
C LYS A 44 -7.83 -10.35 -33.84
N PHE A 45 -9.07 -10.67 -33.49
CA PHE A 45 -10.03 -9.66 -33.01
C PHE A 45 -9.54 -8.98 -31.73
N LYS A 46 -8.99 -9.74 -30.76
CA LYS A 46 -8.39 -9.14 -29.55
C LYS A 46 -7.23 -8.20 -29.87
N SER A 47 -6.39 -8.57 -30.83
CA SER A 47 -5.26 -7.74 -31.26
C SER A 47 -5.75 -6.47 -31.95
N TYR A 48 -6.76 -6.58 -32.81
CA TYR A 48 -7.45 -5.46 -33.44
C TYR A 48 -8.05 -4.51 -32.40
N MET A 49 -8.81 -5.03 -31.43
CA MET A 49 -9.42 -4.22 -30.36
C MET A 49 -8.41 -3.47 -29.49
N LYS A 50 -7.21 -4.02 -29.31
CA LYS A 50 -6.13 -3.36 -28.55
C LYS A 50 -5.57 -2.13 -29.26
N GLU A 51 -5.78 -2.00 -30.56
CA GLU A 51 -5.22 -0.92 -31.37
C GLU A 51 -6.31 0.00 -31.94
N SER A 52 -7.58 -0.40 -31.83
CA SER A 52 -8.71 0.35 -32.37
C SER A 52 -9.28 1.39 -31.40
N ARG A 53 -10.00 2.36 -31.95
CA ARG A 53 -10.76 3.37 -31.20
C ARG A 53 -12.00 2.81 -30.48
N TYR A 54 -12.45 1.61 -30.85
CA TYR A 54 -13.73 1.07 -30.39
C TYR A 54 -13.76 0.82 -28.88
N LEU A 55 -12.61 0.50 -28.27
CA LEU A 55 -12.56 0.36 -26.82
C LEU A 55 -12.84 1.68 -26.09
N ASP A 56 -12.33 2.80 -26.60
CA ASP A 56 -12.61 4.14 -26.05
C ASP A 56 -14.12 4.46 -26.21
N GLU A 57 -14.72 4.16 -27.36
CA GLU A 57 -16.16 4.37 -27.59
C GLU A 57 -17.04 3.54 -26.66
N ILE A 58 -16.71 2.25 -26.49
CA ILE A 58 -17.40 1.38 -25.55
C ILE A 58 -17.30 1.92 -24.12
N ILE A 59 -16.10 2.35 -23.70
CA ILE A 59 -15.88 2.94 -22.38
C ILE A 59 -16.71 4.23 -22.22
N GLN A 60 -16.71 5.10 -23.23
CA GLN A 60 -17.47 6.34 -23.19
C GLN A 60 -18.97 6.06 -23.02
N VAL A 61 -19.55 5.21 -23.88
CA VAL A 61 -20.98 4.85 -23.83
C VAL A 61 -21.35 4.22 -22.49
N ILE A 62 -20.56 3.27 -22.01
CA ILE A 62 -20.81 2.63 -20.70
C ILE A 62 -20.66 3.64 -19.56
N SER A 63 -19.69 4.54 -19.63
CA SER A 63 -19.48 5.55 -18.59
C SER A 63 -20.64 6.55 -18.51
N GLU A 64 -21.31 6.84 -19.62
CA GLU A 64 -22.46 7.74 -19.71
C GLU A 64 -23.75 7.06 -19.25
N LYS A 65 -23.99 5.83 -19.72
CA LYS A 65 -25.21 5.07 -19.43
C LYS A 65 -25.20 4.38 -18.06
N GLY A 66 -24.01 4.10 -17.54
CA GLY A 66 -23.79 3.28 -16.37
C GLY A 66 -23.73 1.78 -16.69
N VAL A 67 -22.98 1.04 -15.88
CA VAL A 67 -22.89 -0.42 -15.93
C VAL A 67 -24.08 -1.00 -15.17
N LEU A 68 -24.86 -1.94 -15.70
CA LEU A 68 -25.89 -2.71 -14.96
C LEU A 68 -25.28 -3.94 -14.26
N GLU A 69 -25.96 -4.50 -13.25
CA GLU A 69 -25.44 -5.62 -12.44
C GLU A 69 -25.23 -6.88 -13.29
N THR A 70 -26.14 -7.16 -14.22
CA THR A 70 -26.03 -8.30 -15.15
C THR A 70 -24.88 -8.16 -16.14
N THR A 71 -24.37 -6.94 -16.34
CA THR A 71 -23.38 -6.62 -17.38
C THR A 71 -21.98 -6.31 -16.82
N SER A 72 -21.81 -6.08 -15.52
CA SER A 72 -20.52 -5.66 -14.94
C SER A 72 -19.42 -6.68 -15.19
N GLY A 73 -19.71 -7.96 -14.97
CA GLY A 73 -18.79 -9.05 -15.26
C GLY A 73 -18.38 -9.09 -16.73
N MET A 74 -19.32 -8.85 -17.66
CA MET A 74 -19.03 -8.83 -19.10
C MET A 74 -18.12 -7.67 -19.47
N VAL A 75 -18.40 -6.46 -18.97
CA VAL A 75 -17.57 -5.27 -19.23
C VAL A 75 -16.14 -5.47 -18.72
N LEU A 76 -15.99 -5.96 -17.48
CA LEU A 76 -14.68 -6.23 -16.90
C LEU A 76 -13.93 -7.32 -17.64
N GLU A 77 -14.62 -8.34 -18.14
CA GLU A 77 -14.03 -9.41 -18.93
C GLU A 77 -13.59 -8.95 -20.33
N ILE A 78 -14.37 -8.09 -20.99
CA ILE A 78 -13.97 -7.46 -22.26
C ILE A 78 -12.72 -6.60 -22.03
N LEU A 79 -12.73 -5.74 -21.00
CA LEU A 79 -11.60 -4.90 -20.64
C LEU A 79 -10.36 -5.73 -20.30
N SER A 80 -10.48 -6.80 -19.51
CA SER A 80 -9.33 -7.65 -19.17
C SER A 80 -8.72 -8.34 -20.40
N ARG A 81 -9.52 -8.66 -21.42
CA ARG A 81 -9.02 -9.30 -22.66
C ARG A 81 -8.44 -8.31 -23.66
N THR A 82 -9.02 -7.12 -23.78
CA THR A 82 -8.77 -6.17 -24.89
C THR A 82 -8.07 -4.88 -24.48
N PHE A 83 -7.99 -4.57 -23.18
CA PHE A 83 -7.36 -3.34 -22.73
C PHE A 83 -5.87 -3.30 -23.05
N ASN A 84 -5.48 -2.21 -23.72
CA ASN A 84 -4.11 -1.80 -23.97
C ASN A 84 -3.92 -0.36 -23.48
N PRO A 85 -3.07 -0.11 -22.47
CA PRO A 85 -2.88 1.23 -21.91
C PRO A 85 -2.21 2.21 -22.88
N TYR A 86 -1.55 1.73 -23.94
CA TYR A 86 -0.83 2.59 -24.89
C TYR A 86 -1.71 3.14 -26.01
N SER A 87 -2.87 2.54 -26.26
CA SER A 87 -3.84 2.99 -27.25
C SER A 87 -5.01 3.74 -26.63
N LEU A 88 -5.36 3.44 -25.37
CA LEU A 88 -6.49 4.07 -24.70
C LEU A 88 -6.26 5.58 -24.46
N VAL A 89 -7.21 6.40 -24.87
CA VAL A 89 -7.19 7.84 -24.61
C VAL A 89 -8.00 8.19 -23.36
N ASP A 90 -9.18 7.58 -23.16
CA ASP A 90 -10.10 7.94 -22.07
C ASP A 90 -9.87 7.15 -20.77
N PHE A 91 -8.75 7.42 -20.11
CA PHE A 91 -8.47 6.87 -18.77
C PHE A 91 -9.50 7.30 -17.71
N LYS A 92 -10.10 8.49 -17.85
CA LYS A 92 -11.11 8.97 -16.89
C LYS A 92 -12.39 8.15 -16.99
N GLY A 93 -12.86 7.90 -18.21
CA GLY A 93 -13.95 6.98 -18.50
C GLY A 93 -13.65 5.59 -17.96
N LEU A 94 -12.44 5.05 -18.21
CA LEU A 94 -12.02 3.76 -17.67
C LEU A 94 -12.17 3.71 -16.14
N PHE A 95 -11.58 4.66 -15.41
CA PHE A 95 -11.69 4.67 -13.95
C PHE A 95 -13.13 4.81 -13.46
N LYS A 96 -13.97 5.58 -14.18
CA LYS A 96 -15.40 5.69 -13.88
C LYS A 96 -16.11 4.35 -14.05
N VAL A 97 -15.87 3.62 -15.13
CA VAL A 97 -16.42 2.27 -15.35
C VAL A 97 -15.96 1.29 -14.26
N LEU A 98 -14.67 1.27 -13.93
CA LEU A 98 -14.13 0.41 -12.86
C LEU A 98 -14.72 0.76 -11.49
N ALA A 99 -14.91 2.05 -11.18
CA ALA A 99 -15.53 2.50 -9.95
C ALA A 99 -17.02 2.13 -9.88
N MET A 100 -17.74 2.20 -11.00
CA MET A 100 -19.14 1.77 -11.09
C MET A 100 -19.31 0.28 -10.85
N ALA A 101 -18.41 -0.56 -11.38
CA ALA A 101 -18.41 -1.98 -11.09
C ALA A 101 -18.24 -2.22 -9.58
N PHE A 102 -17.28 -1.55 -8.94
CA PHE A 102 -17.05 -1.67 -7.49
C PHE A 102 -18.17 -1.12 -6.61
N ASN A 103 -18.79 0.02 -6.94
CA ASN A 103 -19.82 0.64 -6.09
C ASN A 103 -21.08 -0.23 -5.95
N ARG A 104 -21.31 -1.18 -6.87
CA ARG A 104 -22.39 -2.15 -6.77
C ARG A 104 -22.10 -3.25 -5.75
N CYS A 105 -20.83 -3.46 -5.44
CA CYS A 105 -20.33 -4.33 -4.40
C CYS A 105 -20.24 -3.55 -3.08
N GLU A 106 -21.37 -3.06 -2.53
CA GLU A 106 -21.35 -2.37 -1.23
C GLU A 106 -20.74 -3.26 -0.15
N VAL A 107 -19.45 -2.99 0.11
CA VAL A 107 -18.57 -3.88 0.87
C VAL A 107 -19.07 -4.09 2.30
N GLU A 108 -19.91 -3.19 2.80
CA GLU A 108 -20.45 -3.15 4.16
C GLU A 108 -21.36 -4.34 4.51
N ASN A 109 -22.06 -4.95 3.53
CA ASN A 109 -23.02 -6.04 3.75
C ASN A 109 -22.77 -7.27 2.83
N ILE A 110 -21.51 -7.70 2.69
CA ILE A 110 -21.18 -8.86 1.86
C ILE A 110 -21.71 -10.16 2.50
N SER A 111 -22.76 -10.73 1.90
CA SER A 111 -23.18 -12.13 2.05
C SER A 111 -22.18 -13.11 1.43
N ALA A 112 -22.29 -14.41 1.72
CA ALA A 112 -21.36 -15.41 1.18
C ALA A 112 -21.37 -15.47 -0.37
N GLU A 113 -22.54 -15.37 -1.02
CA GLU A 113 -22.66 -15.39 -2.49
C GLU A 113 -22.17 -14.09 -3.14
N SER A 114 -22.43 -12.93 -2.52
CA SER A 114 -21.88 -11.66 -3.01
C SER A 114 -20.34 -11.63 -2.91
N SER A 115 -19.74 -12.38 -1.97
CA SER A 115 -18.28 -12.43 -1.82
C SER A 115 -17.53 -12.98 -3.05
N ILE A 116 -18.09 -13.98 -3.74
CA ILE A 116 -17.46 -14.60 -4.92
C ILE A 116 -17.50 -13.64 -6.11
N CYS A 117 -18.64 -12.96 -6.31
CA CYS A 117 -18.79 -11.95 -7.36
C CYS A 117 -17.80 -10.79 -7.13
N VAL A 118 -17.77 -10.23 -5.92
CA VAL A 118 -16.84 -9.15 -5.52
C VAL A 118 -15.39 -9.58 -5.75
N GLN A 119 -15.05 -10.82 -5.39
CA GLN A 119 -13.69 -11.34 -5.60
C GLN A 119 -13.33 -11.41 -7.08
N ARG A 120 -14.24 -11.91 -7.95
CA ARG A 120 -14.02 -11.97 -9.40
C ARG A 120 -13.84 -10.59 -10.01
N GLU A 121 -14.72 -9.65 -9.68
CA GLU A 121 -14.64 -8.26 -10.18
C GLU A 121 -13.35 -7.58 -9.73
N ALA A 122 -12.99 -7.69 -8.45
CA ALA A 122 -11.78 -7.11 -7.92
C ALA A 122 -10.50 -7.68 -8.55
N ASN A 123 -10.51 -8.97 -8.92
CA ASN A 123 -9.41 -9.60 -9.64
C ASN A 123 -9.29 -9.05 -11.08
N PHE A 124 -10.39 -8.91 -11.81
CA PHE A 124 -10.34 -8.28 -13.14
C PHE A 124 -9.88 -6.83 -13.09
N ILE A 125 -10.40 -6.06 -12.13
CA ILE A 125 -10.01 -4.64 -11.98
C ILE A 125 -8.53 -4.54 -11.61
N THR A 126 -8.04 -5.41 -10.73
CA THR A 126 -6.61 -5.54 -10.44
C THR A 126 -5.80 -5.79 -11.72
N GLU A 127 -6.19 -6.78 -12.52
CA GLU A 127 -5.49 -7.15 -13.76
C GLU A 127 -5.45 -5.98 -14.76
N ILE A 128 -6.56 -5.25 -14.91
CA ILE A 128 -6.65 -4.07 -15.79
C ILE A 128 -5.70 -2.98 -15.29
N LEU A 129 -5.71 -2.67 -13.99
CA LEU A 129 -4.83 -1.66 -13.41
C LEU A 129 -3.35 -2.06 -13.50
N GLU A 130 -3.02 -3.33 -13.31
CA GLU A 130 -1.64 -3.84 -13.42
C GLU A 130 -1.00 -3.62 -14.79
N LYS A 131 -1.82 -3.59 -15.86
CA LYS A 131 -1.33 -3.28 -17.20
C LYS A 131 -0.86 -1.83 -17.34
N ILE A 132 -1.42 -0.90 -16.58
CA ILE A 132 -1.04 0.52 -16.64
C ILE A 132 0.34 0.71 -16.02
N PRO A 133 1.32 1.31 -16.74
CA PRO A 133 2.65 1.54 -16.19
C PRO A 133 2.58 2.31 -14.87
N ILE A 134 3.16 1.75 -13.80
CA ILE A 134 3.02 2.29 -12.45
C ILE A 134 3.41 3.77 -12.34
N LYS A 135 4.38 4.24 -13.15
CA LYS A 135 4.80 5.65 -13.19
C LYS A 135 3.70 6.61 -13.67
N TRP A 136 2.73 6.14 -14.47
CA TRP A 136 1.68 6.97 -15.04
C TRP A 136 0.59 7.35 -14.04
N TYR A 137 0.43 6.60 -12.95
CA TYR A 137 -0.58 6.90 -11.91
C TYR A 137 -0.41 8.27 -11.26
N SER A 138 0.81 8.83 -11.28
CA SER A 138 1.08 10.21 -10.83
C SER A 138 0.27 11.26 -11.60
N LYS A 139 -0.07 10.99 -12.88
CA LYS A 139 -0.91 11.87 -13.71
C LYS A 139 -2.39 11.79 -13.34
N PHE A 140 -2.78 10.71 -12.67
CA PHE A 140 -4.18 10.36 -12.43
C PHE A 140 -4.58 10.43 -10.96
N SER A 141 -3.63 10.73 -10.08
CA SER A 141 -3.82 10.60 -8.65
C SER A 141 -4.84 11.58 -8.04
N ASN A 142 -5.22 12.61 -8.78
CA ASN A 142 -6.30 13.53 -8.42
C ASN A 142 -7.68 13.10 -8.93
N HIS A 143 -7.79 12.03 -9.73
CA HIS A 143 -9.09 11.51 -10.17
C HIS A 143 -9.82 10.80 -9.04
N THR A 144 -11.01 11.31 -8.71
CA THR A 144 -11.89 10.77 -7.66
C THR A 144 -12.23 9.31 -7.90
N GLU A 145 -12.45 8.92 -9.15
CA GLU A 145 -12.83 7.58 -9.56
C GLU A 145 -11.71 6.57 -9.31
N LEU A 146 -10.46 6.92 -9.64
CA LEU A 146 -9.30 6.09 -9.32
C LEU A 146 -9.15 5.93 -7.80
N ARG A 147 -9.30 7.02 -7.03
CA ARG A 147 -9.26 6.95 -5.57
C ARG A 147 -10.33 6.02 -5.00
N LYS A 148 -11.54 6.04 -5.56
CA LYS A 148 -12.63 5.12 -5.20
C LYS A 148 -12.25 3.66 -5.49
N VAL A 149 -11.72 3.37 -6.68
CA VAL A 149 -11.28 2.00 -7.02
C VAL A 149 -10.19 1.51 -6.06
N VAL A 150 -9.18 2.34 -5.78
CA VAL A 150 -8.09 2.00 -4.86
C VAL A 150 -8.60 1.83 -3.43
N PHE A 151 -9.55 2.65 -2.99
CA PHE A 151 -10.24 2.49 -1.71
C PHE A 151 -10.97 1.15 -1.62
N SER A 152 -11.75 0.80 -2.64
CA SER A 152 -12.50 -0.48 -2.67
C SER A 152 -11.57 -1.68 -2.64
N LEU A 153 -10.46 -1.65 -3.39
CA LEU A 153 -9.44 -2.69 -3.33
C LEU A 153 -8.85 -2.84 -1.92
N GLN A 154 -8.50 -1.74 -1.26
CA GLN A 154 -8.01 -1.76 0.13
C GLN A 154 -9.04 -2.37 1.09
N MET A 155 -10.33 -2.07 0.93
CA MET A 155 -11.41 -2.64 1.74
C MET A 155 -11.55 -4.15 1.50
N CYS A 156 -11.57 -4.59 0.23
CA CYS A 156 -11.66 -6.00 -0.13
C CYS A 156 -10.48 -6.80 0.43
N THR A 157 -9.25 -6.30 0.31
CA THR A 157 -8.08 -6.95 0.92
C THR A 157 -8.19 -6.95 2.44
N SER A 158 -8.68 -5.87 3.05
CA SER A 158 -8.78 -5.78 4.49
C SER A 158 -9.74 -6.79 5.10
N ARG A 159 -10.86 -7.02 4.42
CA ARG A 159 -11.88 -8.00 4.81
C ARG A 159 -11.55 -9.43 4.35
N LYS A 160 -10.41 -9.63 3.69
CA LYS A 160 -9.97 -10.91 3.10
C LYS A 160 -10.89 -11.46 2.01
N VAL A 161 -11.61 -10.58 1.32
CA VAL A 161 -12.40 -10.95 0.14
C VAL A 161 -11.47 -11.29 -1.03
N ILE A 162 -10.40 -10.51 -1.18
CA ILE A 162 -9.32 -10.78 -2.12
C ILE A 162 -8.01 -11.02 -1.38
N GLU A 163 -7.11 -11.76 -2.03
CA GLU A 163 -5.77 -12.02 -1.52
C GLU A 163 -4.91 -10.76 -1.47
N TRP A 164 -3.77 -10.90 -0.80
CA TRP A 164 -2.79 -9.83 -0.69
C TRP A 164 -2.18 -9.52 -2.05
N ASN A 165 -2.41 -8.30 -2.54
CA ASN A 165 -1.95 -7.90 -3.86
C ASN A 165 -0.66 -7.06 -3.81
N LYS A 166 0.41 -7.55 -4.44
CA LYS A 166 1.70 -6.85 -4.59
C LYS A 166 1.58 -5.54 -5.40
N PHE A 167 0.70 -5.49 -6.40
CA PHE A 167 0.44 -4.30 -7.17
C PHE A 167 -0.12 -3.18 -6.30
N LEU A 168 -1.17 -3.45 -5.51
CA LEU A 168 -1.78 -2.45 -4.62
C LEU A 168 -0.73 -1.85 -3.66
N ILE A 169 0.15 -2.69 -3.11
CA ILE A 169 1.26 -2.26 -2.26
C ILE A 169 2.25 -1.38 -3.02
N SER A 170 2.66 -1.81 -4.21
CA SER A 170 3.59 -1.05 -5.04
C SER A 170 2.99 0.30 -5.46
N LEU A 171 1.69 0.33 -5.77
CA LEU A 171 0.95 1.51 -6.15
C LEU A 171 0.91 2.51 -4.99
N LEU A 172 0.48 2.09 -3.81
CA LEU A 172 0.42 2.94 -2.61
C LEU A 172 1.80 3.39 -2.12
N MET A 173 2.84 2.57 -2.35
CA MET A 173 4.22 2.93 -2.02
C MET A 173 4.75 4.05 -2.92
N LYS A 174 4.39 4.06 -4.21
CA LYS A 174 4.85 5.05 -5.20
C LYS A 174 3.96 6.29 -5.29
N HIS A 175 2.67 6.14 -4.99
CA HIS A 175 1.64 7.19 -5.10
C HIS A 175 0.86 7.32 -3.79
N PRO A 176 1.51 7.79 -2.71
CA PRO A 176 0.91 7.92 -1.37
C PRO A 176 -0.29 8.88 -1.33
N GLU A 177 -0.45 9.76 -2.32
CA GLU A 177 -1.60 10.66 -2.48
C GLU A 177 -2.93 9.94 -2.75
N LEU A 178 -2.88 8.64 -3.12
CA LEU A 178 -4.08 7.82 -3.31
C LEU A 178 -4.79 7.45 -2.00
N GLY A 179 -4.17 7.71 -0.84
CA GLY A 179 -4.80 7.48 0.45
C GLY A 179 -4.67 6.04 0.94
N ILE A 180 -4.46 5.89 2.25
CA ILE A 180 -4.56 4.61 2.96
C ILE A 180 -5.76 4.69 3.90
N ILE A 181 -6.53 3.59 3.98
CA ILE A 181 -7.59 3.41 4.96
C ILE A 181 -7.07 2.77 6.24
N ASP A 182 -7.69 3.08 7.37
CA ASP A 182 -7.25 2.64 8.71
C ASP A 182 -7.18 1.13 8.86
N ASP A 183 -8.17 0.40 8.35
CA ASP A 183 -8.21 -1.05 8.40
C ASP A 183 -7.07 -1.68 7.60
N PHE A 184 -6.77 -1.12 6.43
CA PHE A 184 -5.67 -1.55 5.60
C PHE A 184 -4.32 -1.22 6.24
N ALA A 185 -4.15 -0.01 6.81
CA ALA A 185 -2.97 0.37 7.59
C ALA A 185 -2.73 -0.61 8.75
N SER A 186 -3.79 -0.98 9.47
CA SER A 186 -3.72 -1.95 10.57
C SER A 186 -3.25 -3.34 10.09
N ILE A 187 -3.66 -3.74 8.88
CA ILE A 187 -3.25 -5.02 8.27
C ILE A 187 -1.81 -4.96 7.75
N LEU A 188 -1.40 -3.84 7.15
CA LEU A 188 -0.01 -3.56 6.79
C LEU A 188 0.91 -3.67 8.01
N LEU A 189 0.47 -3.15 9.16
CA LEU A 189 1.20 -3.25 10.43
C LEU A 189 1.28 -4.68 10.98
N LYS A 190 0.14 -5.39 11.03
CA LYS A 190 0.02 -6.70 11.70
C LYS A 190 0.53 -7.87 10.86
N LYS A 191 0.10 -7.96 9.61
CA LYS A 191 0.26 -9.15 8.75
C LYS A 191 1.28 -8.92 7.65
N GLY A 192 1.13 -7.83 6.90
CA GLY A 192 2.02 -7.52 5.78
C GLY A 192 3.44 -7.20 6.25
N ARG A 193 3.57 -6.59 7.43
CA ARG A 193 4.82 -5.99 7.93
C ARG A 193 5.50 -5.12 6.86
N ASN A 194 4.67 -4.47 6.05
CA ASN A 194 5.07 -3.58 4.96
C ASN A 194 5.13 -2.16 5.51
N TYR A 195 6.02 -1.94 6.48
CA TYR A 195 6.15 -0.66 7.17
C TYR A 195 6.61 0.47 6.23
N GLU A 196 7.30 0.13 5.14
CA GLU A 196 7.71 1.07 4.10
C GLU A 196 6.54 1.86 3.50
N VAL A 197 5.42 1.19 3.20
CA VAL A 197 4.22 1.86 2.67
C VAL A 197 3.71 2.91 3.64
N ILE A 198 3.65 2.56 4.94
CA ILE A 198 3.18 3.47 5.99
C ILE A 198 4.21 4.59 6.22
N ALA A 199 5.50 4.28 6.15
CA ALA A 199 6.57 5.27 6.25
C ALA A 199 6.46 6.32 5.15
N ASN A 200 6.31 5.90 3.89
CA ASN A 200 6.11 6.81 2.75
C ASN A 200 4.82 7.61 2.87
N TYR A 201 3.73 6.95 3.26
CA TYR A 201 2.44 7.62 3.44
C TYR A 201 2.49 8.70 4.53
N THR A 202 3.14 8.39 5.66
CA THR A 202 3.29 9.32 6.79
C THR A 202 4.27 10.46 6.51
N MET A 203 5.00 10.48 5.38
CA MET A 203 5.81 11.65 4.99
C MET A 203 4.96 12.89 4.70
N PHE A 204 3.70 12.73 4.31
CA PHE A 204 2.77 13.83 4.01
C PHE A 204 1.95 14.22 5.22
N ARG A 205 1.83 15.53 5.51
CA ARG A 205 1.19 16.07 6.72
C ARG A 205 -0.20 15.49 6.97
N GLU A 206 -1.10 15.74 6.04
CA GLU A 206 -2.51 15.33 6.07
C GLU A 206 -2.66 13.82 6.28
N ASN A 207 -1.77 13.03 5.66
CA ASN A 207 -1.82 11.58 5.70
C ASN A 207 -1.48 11.01 7.08
N ALA A 208 -0.43 11.51 7.75
CA ALA A 208 -0.16 11.02 9.10
C ALA A 208 -1.11 11.61 10.14
N GLU A 209 -1.63 12.83 9.93
CA GLU A 209 -2.72 13.34 10.79
C GLU A 209 -3.94 12.42 10.72
N LYS A 210 -4.37 12.06 9.50
CA LYS A 210 -5.47 11.11 9.28
C LYS A 210 -5.24 9.75 9.96
N LEU A 211 -4.07 9.13 9.75
CA LEU A 211 -3.77 7.84 10.38
C LEU A 211 -3.67 7.95 11.90
N PHE A 212 -3.01 9.00 12.40
CA PHE A 212 -2.77 9.14 13.82
C PHE A 212 -4.07 9.39 14.59
N LEU A 213 -5.08 10.05 14.00
CA LEU A 213 -6.40 10.21 14.61
C LEU A 213 -7.09 8.85 14.90
N SER A 214 -6.74 7.81 14.15
CA SER A 214 -7.29 6.46 14.33
C SER A 214 -6.72 5.77 15.57
N GLU A 215 -7.58 5.55 16.58
CA GLU A 215 -7.20 4.81 17.80
C GLU A 215 -6.72 3.38 17.48
N ASN A 216 -7.35 2.71 16.51
CA ASN A 216 -6.95 1.38 16.08
C ASN A 216 -5.52 1.40 15.52
N PHE A 217 -5.19 2.37 14.66
CA PHE A 217 -3.85 2.53 14.14
C PHE A 217 -2.82 2.77 15.26
N ARG A 218 -3.08 3.72 16.18
CA ARG A 218 -2.19 4.01 17.32
C ARG A 218 -1.90 2.76 18.15
N GLN A 219 -2.94 2.02 18.53
CA GLN A 219 -2.79 0.77 19.28
C GLN A 219 -2.02 -0.30 18.50
N CYS A 220 -2.27 -0.43 17.20
CA CYS A 220 -1.56 -1.37 16.33
C CYS A 220 -0.08 -1.03 16.23
N LEU A 221 0.25 0.24 15.98
CA LEU A 221 1.61 0.73 15.87
C LEU A 221 2.38 0.46 17.16
N ARG A 222 1.82 0.82 18.31
CA ARG A 222 2.42 0.56 19.63
C ARG A 222 2.72 -0.93 19.83
N ARG A 223 1.76 -1.82 19.55
CA ARG A 223 1.95 -3.27 19.69
C ARG A 223 3.05 -3.80 18.78
N VAL A 224 3.13 -3.30 17.55
CA VAL A 224 4.14 -3.71 16.58
C VAL A 224 5.53 -3.21 16.96
N VAL A 225 5.66 -1.97 17.41
CA VAL A 225 6.94 -1.43 17.90
C VAL A 225 7.42 -2.24 19.10
N ILE A 226 6.57 -2.50 20.09
CA ILE A 226 6.89 -3.37 21.23
C ILE A 226 7.38 -4.73 20.72
N LYS A 227 6.65 -5.36 19.80
CA LYS A 227 6.98 -6.70 19.28
C LYS A 227 8.28 -6.77 18.48
N GLU A 228 8.58 -5.78 17.64
CA GLU A 228 9.78 -5.80 16.80
C GLU A 228 11.05 -5.39 17.58
N PHE A 229 10.89 -4.59 18.65
CA PHE A 229 12.01 -4.10 19.47
C PHE A 229 12.29 -4.96 20.71
N ILE A 230 11.29 -5.71 21.20
CA ILE A 230 11.48 -6.76 22.21
C ILE A 230 11.67 -8.09 21.48
N LYS A 231 12.90 -8.63 21.51
CA LYS A 231 13.08 -10.06 21.25
C LYS A 231 12.41 -10.83 22.40
N ASP A 232 11.33 -11.55 22.09
CA ASP A 232 10.62 -12.46 22.99
C ASP A 232 11.62 -13.33 23.77
N LYS A 233 11.88 -12.96 25.03
CA LYS A 233 12.16 -13.83 26.20
C LYS A 233 12.35 -13.05 27.50
N ASP A 234 12.77 -11.78 27.46
CA ASP A 234 13.12 -11.02 28.69
C ASP A 234 12.31 -9.75 28.97
N TYR A 235 11.34 -9.37 28.14
CA TYR A 235 10.46 -8.26 28.51
C TYR A 235 9.36 -8.72 29.46
N LYS A 236 9.70 -8.76 30.75
CA LYS A 236 8.69 -8.65 31.80
C LYS A 236 8.00 -7.31 31.59
N ARG A 237 6.71 -7.35 31.23
CA ARG A 237 5.83 -6.17 31.23
C ARG A 237 6.18 -5.31 32.44
N PRO A 238 6.28 -3.97 32.29
CA PRO A 238 6.54 -3.12 33.43
C PRO A 238 5.46 -3.38 34.48
N ARG A 239 5.86 -3.98 35.61
CA ARG A 239 4.98 -4.24 36.76
C ARG A 239 4.75 -2.92 37.49
N TYR A 240 3.98 -2.03 36.88
CA TYR A 240 3.40 -0.89 37.59
C TYR A 240 1.94 -1.16 37.99
N MET A 241 1.45 -2.40 37.85
CA MET A 241 0.06 -2.76 38.17
C MET A 241 -0.14 -3.93 39.15
N LEU A 242 0.90 -4.44 39.81
CA LEU A 242 0.69 -5.43 40.88
C LEU A 242 1.50 -5.04 42.12
N LYS A 243 0.79 -4.47 43.10
CA LYS A 243 1.22 -4.29 44.48
C LYS A 243 1.57 -5.65 45.10
N GLY A 244 2.65 -5.66 45.88
CA GLY A 244 2.94 -6.65 46.91
C GLY A 244 3.50 -7.98 46.41
N LEU A 245 4.81 -8.18 46.56
CA LEU A 245 5.44 -9.40 47.10
C LEU A 245 6.97 -9.28 47.04
N THR A 246 7.60 -9.68 48.14
CA THR A 246 9.03 -9.58 48.49
C THR A 246 9.97 -10.40 47.60
N PRO A 247 11.28 -10.05 47.54
CA PRO A 247 12.24 -10.68 46.65
C PRO A 247 12.76 -11.99 47.23
N LYS A 248 12.86 -13.04 46.41
CA LYS A 248 13.76 -14.17 46.67
C LYS A 248 14.90 -14.15 45.66
N SER A 249 16.11 -14.13 46.21
CA SER A 249 17.40 -14.38 45.57
C SER A 249 17.37 -15.70 44.81
N LEU A 250 17.89 -15.72 43.59
CA LEU A 250 18.37 -16.94 42.93
C LEU A 250 19.42 -16.57 41.87
N VAL A 251 20.54 -17.25 42.01
CA VAL A 251 21.82 -17.15 41.30
C VAL A 251 21.65 -17.37 39.79
N LEU A 252 22.28 -16.54 38.97
CA LEU A 252 22.40 -16.69 37.52
C LEU A 252 23.38 -17.85 37.18
N PRO A 253 23.00 -18.82 36.35
CA PRO A 253 23.98 -19.65 35.65
C PRO A 253 24.47 -18.93 34.38
N VAL A 254 25.77 -19.05 34.14
CA VAL A 254 26.48 -18.57 32.94
C VAL A 254 25.88 -19.22 31.68
N PRO A 255 25.58 -18.46 30.60
CA PRO A 255 25.17 -19.08 29.35
C PRO A 255 26.39 -19.59 28.58
N GLU A 256 26.43 -20.90 28.35
CA GLU A 256 27.34 -21.53 27.39
C GLU A 256 27.05 -21.02 25.96
N THR A 257 28.13 -20.63 25.29
CA THR A 257 28.13 -20.14 23.92
C THR A 257 27.91 -21.21 22.86
N LYS A 258 27.04 -20.84 21.90
CA LYS A 258 27.03 -21.15 20.45
C LYS A 258 26.77 -22.60 20.01
N LYS A 259 25.75 -22.76 19.15
CA LYS A 259 25.95 -23.31 17.78
C LYS A 259 24.72 -23.16 16.86
N LYS A 260 25.05 -22.84 15.59
CA LYS A 260 24.27 -22.91 14.35
C LYS A 260 23.31 -21.76 14.00
N GLU A 261 23.89 -20.62 13.64
CA GLU A 261 23.31 -19.71 12.65
C GLU A 261 23.40 -20.39 11.27
N SER A 262 22.27 -20.86 10.76
CA SER A 262 22.12 -21.31 9.38
C SER A 262 21.99 -20.10 8.46
N LEU A 263 22.39 -20.24 7.19
CA LEU A 263 22.29 -19.24 6.11
C LEU A 263 20.90 -18.60 5.91
N GLY A 264 19.86 -19.07 6.58
CA GLY A 264 18.57 -18.38 6.71
C GLY A 264 18.55 -17.25 7.76
N GLY A 265 19.61 -17.06 8.55
CA GLY A 265 19.77 -15.99 9.53
C GLY A 265 20.03 -14.63 8.87
N ILE A 266 20.93 -14.57 7.88
CA ILE A 266 21.33 -13.31 7.22
C ILE A 266 20.16 -12.64 6.49
N GLU A 267 19.33 -13.42 5.78
CA GLU A 267 18.11 -12.89 5.15
C GLU A 267 17.04 -12.48 6.17
N LYS A 268 16.92 -13.20 7.29
CA LYS A 268 15.96 -12.85 8.35
C LYS A 268 16.40 -11.60 9.10
N ASP A 269 17.70 -11.45 9.35
CA ASP A 269 18.29 -10.31 10.03
C ASP A 269 18.21 -9.05 9.15
N SER A 270 18.55 -9.14 7.85
CA SER A 270 18.38 -8.02 6.91
C SER A 270 16.92 -7.56 6.77
N LYS A 271 15.97 -8.50 6.66
CA LYS A 271 14.52 -8.18 6.65
C LYS A 271 14.06 -7.57 7.98
N SER A 272 14.58 -8.03 9.12
CA SER A 272 14.25 -7.48 10.44
C SER A 272 14.81 -6.07 10.64
N LEU A 273 16.03 -5.81 10.18
CA LEU A 273 16.66 -4.49 10.23
C LEU A 273 15.90 -3.47 9.38
N SER A 274 15.53 -3.85 8.15
CA SER A 274 14.67 -3.02 7.29
C SER A 274 13.33 -2.68 7.96
N ARG A 275 12.69 -3.65 8.60
CA ARG A 275 11.44 -3.44 9.35
C ARG A 275 11.60 -2.45 10.50
N LYS A 276 12.64 -2.62 11.34
CA LYS A 276 12.93 -1.69 12.43
C LYS A 276 13.16 -0.28 11.91
N ARG A 277 13.93 -0.14 10.83
CA ARG A 277 14.20 1.14 10.17
C ARG A 277 12.91 1.87 9.78
N PHE A 278 12.02 1.20 9.05
CA PHE A 278 10.76 1.81 8.63
C PHE A 278 9.80 2.11 9.80
N LEU A 279 9.81 1.30 10.86
CA LEU A 279 9.07 1.63 12.08
C LEU A 279 9.60 2.92 12.72
N ILE A 280 10.92 3.08 12.83
CA ILE A 280 11.51 4.32 13.36
C ILE A 280 11.16 5.51 12.47
N ILE A 281 11.19 5.36 11.13
CA ILE A 281 10.78 6.43 10.21
C ILE A 281 9.32 6.86 10.45
N ILE A 282 8.40 5.90 10.64
CA ILE A 282 7.00 6.21 10.99
C ILE A 282 6.94 7.01 12.30
N LEU A 283 7.69 6.60 13.32
CA LEU A 283 7.72 7.29 14.61
C LEU A 283 8.29 8.72 14.49
N ILE A 284 9.35 8.92 13.71
CA ILE A 284 9.92 10.24 13.42
C ILE A 284 8.86 11.11 12.75
N ASN A 285 8.23 10.62 11.66
CA ASN A 285 7.22 11.39 10.93
C ASN A 285 6.05 11.84 11.82
N LEU A 286 5.65 11.01 12.78
CA LEU A 286 4.61 11.32 13.74
C LEU A 286 5.09 12.32 14.81
N LEU A 287 6.26 12.08 15.41
CA LEU A 287 6.81 12.94 16.46
C LEU A 287 7.05 14.37 15.98
N PHE A 288 7.57 14.54 14.75
CA PHE A 288 7.82 15.87 14.17
C PHE A 288 6.56 16.70 13.92
N ARG A 289 5.38 16.08 14.06
CA ARG A 289 4.06 16.72 14.00
C ARG A 289 3.40 16.83 15.37
N ASP A 290 4.22 16.75 16.43
CA ASP A 290 3.82 16.90 17.81
C ASP A 290 2.82 15.83 18.28
N PHE A 291 2.84 14.65 17.64
CA PHE A 291 2.04 13.51 18.09
C PHE A 291 2.75 12.73 19.19
N HIS A 292 2.08 12.59 20.33
CA HIS A 292 2.57 11.78 21.45
C HIS A 292 2.52 10.29 21.12
N LEU A 293 3.68 9.63 21.08
CA LEU A 293 3.79 8.27 20.54
C LEU A 293 3.36 7.16 21.51
N ASP A 294 3.23 7.44 22.82
CA ASP A 294 2.88 6.45 23.86
C ASP A 294 3.75 5.16 23.84
N ILE A 295 5.00 5.27 23.37
CA ILE A 295 5.96 4.17 23.27
C ILE A 295 7.07 4.34 24.32
N PRO A 296 7.41 3.30 25.10
CA PRO A 296 8.50 3.38 26.07
C PRO A 296 9.84 3.66 25.38
N LEU A 297 10.45 4.82 25.67
CA LEU A 297 11.74 5.25 25.10
C LEU A 297 12.87 4.25 25.36
N SER A 298 12.88 3.67 26.56
CA SER A 298 13.87 2.65 26.96
C SER A 298 13.91 1.42 26.03
N LEU A 299 12.85 1.13 25.27
CA LEU A 299 12.86 0.07 24.26
C LEU A 299 13.65 0.46 23.02
N ILE A 300 13.53 1.73 22.62
CA ILE A 300 14.18 2.30 21.45
C ILE A 300 15.67 2.52 21.74
N GLU A 301 16.00 3.04 22.94
CA GLU A 301 17.38 3.21 23.41
C GLU A 301 18.17 1.90 23.40
N ARG A 302 17.59 0.81 23.93
CA ARG A 302 18.25 -0.51 23.91
C ARG A 302 18.56 -1.00 22.50
N ALA A 303 17.74 -0.61 21.51
CA ALA A 303 17.95 -1.04 20.14
C ALA A 303 19.09 -0.29 19.45
N TYR A 304 19.45 0.91 19.91
CA TYR A 304 20.47 1.79 19.31
C TYR A 304 21.80 1.07 19.01
N TYR A 305 22.34 0.33 19.98
CA TYR A 305 23.60 -0.41 19.82
C TYR A 305 23.47 -1.77 19.12
N SER A 306 22.25 -2.19 18.77
CA SER A 306 21.95 -3.55 18.27
C SER A 306 21.53 -3.60 16.79
N VAL A 307 21.55 -2.46 16.11
CA VAL A 307 21.12 -2.31 14.71
C VAL A 307 22.27 -1.87 13.80
N ASP A 308 22.07 -1.98 12.49
CA ASP A 308 22.99 -1.44 11.48
C ASP A 308 23.13 0.08 11.59
N GLU A 309 24.24 0.60 11.06
CA GLU A 309 24.60 2.02 11.11
C GLU A 309 23.49 2.95 10.58
N ILE A 310 22.85 2.60 9.46
CA ILE A 310 21.77 3.40 8.88
C ILE A 310 20.59 3.46 9.84
N THR A 311 20.13 2.32 10.34
CA THR A 311 19.01 2.27 11.30
C THR A 311 19.36 2.97 12.61
N ARG A 312 20.62 2.91 13.06
CA ARG A 312 21.12 3.62 14.23
C ARG A 312 21.00 5.13 14.05
N CYS A 313 21.32 5.66 12.88
CA CYS A 313 21.16 7.08 12.57
C CYS A 313 19.69 7.54 12.69
N TYR A 314 18.74 6.74 12.21
CA TYR A 314 17.31 7.02 12.41
C TYR A 314 16.90 6.97 13.89
N ILE A 315 17.39 5.99 14.65
CA ILE A 315 17.14 5.93 16.10
C ILE A 315 17.71 7.16 16.80
N ALA A 316 18.92 7.58 16.43
CA ALA A 316 19.58 8.75 17.00
C ALA A 316 18.73 10.01 16.84
N ILE A 317 18.19 10.20 15.64
CA ILE A 317 17.28 11.29 15.31
C ILE A 317 16.01 11.26 16.14
N LEU A 318 15.38 10.09 16.27
CA LEU A 318 14.17 9.95 17.06
C LEU A 318 14.45 10.32 18.53
N LEU A 319 15.53 9.80 19.11
CA LEU A 319 15.91 10.06 20.50
C LEU A 319 16.30 11.52 20.73
N LEU A 320 17.08 12.15 19.84
CA LEU A 320 17.40 13.57 19.94
C LEU A 320 16.17 14.47 19.87
N SER A 321 15.21 14.11 19.03
CA SER A 321 13.97 14.87 18.89
C SER A 321 13.15 14.85 20.18
N ILE A 322 13.13 13.71 20.87
CA ILE A 322 12.46 13.53 22.16
C ILE A 322 13.22 14.22 23.30
N GLU A 323 14.55 14.11 23.30
CA GLU A 323 15.41 14.80 24.26
C GLU A 323 15.24 16.33 24.17
N TYR A 324 15.11 16.87 22.96
CA TYR A 324 14.86 18.29 22.74
C TYR A 324 13.46 18.72 23.22
N SER A 325 12.43 17.91 23.00
CA SER A 325 11.05 18.26 23.38
C SER A 325 10.77 18.08 24.88
N GLU A 326 11.30 17.02 25.50
CA GLU A 326 10.92 16.60 26.86
C GLU A 326 12.03 16.81 27.91
N LYS A 327 13.25 17.19 27.51
CA LYS A 327 14.45 17.46 28.34
C LYS A 327 14.81 16.37 29.36
N ASN A 328 16.01 15.79 29.25
CA ASN A 328 16.58 14.78 30.15
C ASN A 328 15.82 13.44 30.17
N THR A 329 15.15 13.09 29.09
CA THR A 329 14.43 11.82 28.95
C THR A 329 15.33 10.70 28.44
N VAL A 330 16.40 11.04 27.72
CA VAL A 330 17.39 10.09 27.19
C VAL A 330 18.60 10.00 28.13
N GLN A 331 18.54 9.06 29.07
CA GLN A 331 19.54 8.96 30.15
C GLN A 331 20.61 7.89 29.90
N SER A 332 20.38 6.99 28.94
CA SER A 332 21.22 5.80 28.73
C SER A 332 22.22 5.90 27.58
N ILE A 333 22.11 6.94 26.74
CA ILE A 333 22.99 7.15 25.58
C ILE A 333 23.57 8.56 25.66
N HIS A 334 24.87 8.69 25.39
CA HIS A 334 25.53 9.99 25.40
C HIS A 334 25.02 10.86 24.25
N VAL A 335 24.56 12.08 24.57
CA VAL A 335 23.93 12.99 23.59
C VAL A 335 24.84 13.29 22.39
N GLU A 336 26.16 13.40 22.60
CA GLU A 336 27.10 13.65 21.49
C GLU A 336 27.23 12.46 20.53
N ASP A 337 27.02 11.21 20.99
CA ASP A 337 26.99 10.05 20.10
C ASP A 337 25.75 10.09 19.21
N LEU A 338 24.61 10.47 19.78
CA LEU A 338 23.39 10.69 19.02
C LEU A 338 23.56 11.80 17.98
N LYS A 339 24.18 12.94 18.36
CA LYS A 339 24.45 14.05 17.41
C LYS A 339 25.36 13.61 16.28
N LYS A 340 26.41 12.83 16.58
CA LYS A 340 27.32 12.29 15.57
C LYS A 340 26.59 11.41 14.56
N ASP A 341 25.78 10.46 15.02
CA ASP A 341 25.02 9.56 14.14
C ASP A 341 23.92 10.31 13.37
N ALA A 342 23.24 11.28 14.00
CA ALA A 342 22.26 12.12 13.31
C ALA A 342 22.88 12.93 12.17
N ARG A 343 24.08 13.50 12.38
CA ARG A 343 24.84 14.19 11.32
C ARG A 343 25.27 13.23 10.22
N HIS A 344 25.58 11.97 10.56
CA HIS A 344 25.89 10.98 9.54
C HIS A 344 24.71 10.74 8.60
N LEU A 345 23.45 10.78 9.09
CA LEU A 345 22.27 10.66 8.22
C LEU A 345 22.24 11.75 7.12
N LEU A 346 22.68 12.98 7.41
CA LEU A 346 22.71 14.08 6.42
C LEU A 346 23.64 13.79 5.24
N SER A 347 24.60 12.89 5.41
CA SER A 347 25.52 12.46 4.35
C SER A 347 25.03 11.25 3.54
N ILE A 348 23.90 10.65 3.93
CA ILE A 348 23.34 9.48 3.25
C ILE A 348 22.48 9.94 2.06
N SER A 349 22.80 9.51 0.85
CA SER A 349 22.12 9.95 -0.39
C SER A 349 20.65 9.50 -0.52
N ASN A 350 20.20 8.56 0.31
CA ASN A 350 18.86 7.94 0.26
C ASN A 350 18.16 8.04 1.63
N THR A 351 18.10 9.22 2.24
CA THR A 351 17.32 9.42 3.46
C THR A 351 15.82 9.32 3.17
N CYS A 352 15.10 8.49 3.91
CA CYS A 352 13.65 8.36 3.86
C CYS A 352 12.94 9.39 4.77
N LEU A 353 13.54 10.57 4.98
CA LEU A 353 12.95 11.68 5.74
C LEU A 353 12.74 12.86 4.79
N CYS A 354 11.69 13.62 5.01
CA CYS A 354 11.47 14.85 4.26
C CYS A 354 12.44 15.95 4.70
N GLU A 355 12.66 16.92 3.81
CA GLU A 355 13.59 18.03 4.02
C GLU A 355 13.26 18.85 5.28
N GLU A 356 11.97 19.01 5.62
CA GLU A 356 11.53 19.70 6.84
C GLU A 356 12.10 19.03 8.10
N ILE A 357 12.01 17.70 8.19
CA ILE A 357 12.51 16.92 9.32
C ILE A 357 14.03 17.06 9.39
N LEU A 358 14.73 16.91 8.25
CA LEU A 358 16.18 17.05 8.18
C LEU A 358 16.64 18.45 8.60
N ASN A 359 15.96 19.51 8.16
CA ASN A 359 16.29 20.90 8.49
C ASN A 359 16.07 21.22 9.98
N ARG A 360 14.98 20.71 10.58
CA ARG A 360 14.77 20.81 12.03
C ARG A 360 15.84 20.04 12.80
N LEU A 361 16.30 18.92 12.28
CA LEU A 361 17.37 18.12 12.90
C LEU A 361 18.75 18.76 12.82
N ILE A 362 19.07 19.46 11.73
CA ILE A 362 20.30 20.27 11.66
C ILE A 362 20.34 21.26 12.84
N LYS A 363 19.20 21.88 13.19
CA LYS A 363 19.12 22.80 14.33
C LYS A 363 19.29 22.10 15.70
N ILE A 364 18.81 20.88 15.84
CA ILE A 364 18.87 20.11 17.11
C ILE A 364 20.24 19.42 17.29
N SER A 365 20.91 19.08 16.18
CA SER A 365 22.19 18.36 16.16
C SER A 365 23.43 19.25 16.00
N SER A 366 23.25 20.55 15.72
CA SER A 366 24.31 21.57 15.82
C SER A 366 24.59 21.87 17.29
#